data_AF-A0A0G1YZ17-F1
#
_entry.id   AF-A0A0G1YZ17-F1
#
_cell.length_a   1.000
_cell.length_b   1.000
_cell.length_c   1.000
_cell.angle_alpha   90.00
_cell.angle_beta   90.00
_cell.angle_gamma   90.00
#
_symmetry.space_group_name_H-M   'P 1'
#
loop_
_entity.id
_entity.type
_entity.pdbx_description
1 polymer ?
#
loop_
_entity_poly.entity_id
_entity_poly.type
_entity_poly.pdbx_seq_one_letter_code
_entity_poly.pdbx_strand_id
1 'polypeptide(L)'
;MAKVTRTTNPLPFEHLEPRRFEDLVRQLMYDFRDWQSIEATGHSGNDDGFDIRGHEKLKDVANRVDSEEDEDNEEGKHLLEGNEWMVQCKREKSIGPTKIRKIIVDGVKKDNPPYGYILVAPTIFSKTSYDTFRSELLSRGVSEFYLWGRGELEDMLYMPKNDRILFTFFGISFSSKKRSRSSEIRFVVNNKNKLIKILAGGNPEQIFRKSILVRDYSDTQYPYKNKYKDFEKSPRWQEHIAVGIHPEGLKVLFREHYAYIDRDKKEFDFSKNIDLTYRESDQHESEEKRKKNIQAREISQDYWTHLPRKNQVKFVVEGLIPYEDILVIDREGDPWYKFPHIFVDFKGQPHPFIGFWKEIRSGDYHPTIYPDMQGYKRIKIFPETFPKPKKGKIYRNKKIEWPPELEQTFKSGNHITNLYDIGGKYDFLKPRDIILVIKGDDRSDTYYVEITHKFETDVKSYLAEHGPSFMDRAIELQLGRKPQDNEKLTIYEFTKKYGFQVDK
;
A
#
# COMPACT_ATOMS: atom_id res chain seq x y z
N MET A 1 -22.80 11.00 -4.31
CA MET A 1 -23.98 10.61 -3.51
C MET A 1 -23.68 9.27 -2.85
N ALA A 2 -23.99 9.16 -1.55
CA ALA A 2 -23.57 8.06 -0.71
C ALA A 2 -24.20 6.70 -1.12
N LYS A 3 -23.40 5.66 -0.89
CA LYS A 3 -23.66 4.21 -1.02
C LYS A 3 -25.05 3.84 -0.47
N VAL A 4 -25.88 3.18 -1.26
CA VAL A 4 -27.03 2.45 -0.72
C VAL A 4 -26.47 1.23 0.02
N THR A 5 -26.53 1.29 1.35
CA THR A 5 -26.24 0.19 2.26
C THR A 5 -27.15 -0.98 1.91
N ARG A 6 -26.60 -2.20 1.79
CA ARG A 6 -27.41 -3.43 1.68
C ARG A 6 -28.48 -3.41 2.77
N THR A 7 -29.75 -3.35 2.39
CA THR A 7 -30.85 -3.64 3.30
C THR A 7 -30.72 -5.10 3.71
N THR A 8 -30.45 -5.36 4.97
CA THR A 8 -30.56 -6.71 5.53
C THR A 8 -32.04 -7.07 5.48
N ASN A 9 -32.40 -8.10 4.71
CA ASN A 9 -33.75 -8.64 4.75
C ASN A 9 -34.07 -9.09 6.19
N PRO A 10 -35.34 -8.99 6.64
CA PRO A 10 -35.75 -9.48 7.94
C PRO A 10 -35.29 -10.92 8.20
N LEU A 11 -34.95 -11.24 9.44
CA LEU A 11 -34.48 -12.59 9.78
C LEU A 11 -35.64 -13.60 9.65
N PRO A 12 -35.44 -14.72 8.96
CA PRO A 12 -36.52 -15.67 8.66
C PRO A 12 -36.75 -16.64 9.83
N PHE A 13 -37.21 -16.13 10.97
CA PHE A 13 -37.50 -16.93 12.17
C PHE A 13 -38.50 -18.07 11.91
N GLU A 14 -39.36 -17.95 10.90
CA GLU A 14 -40.30 -18.99 10.47
C GLU A 14 -39.63 -20.27 9.97
N HIS A 15 -38.36 -20.21 9.56
CA HIS A 15 -37.59 -21.37 9.11
C HIS A 15 -36.92 -22.13 10.26
N LEU A 16 -36.89 -21.56 11.46
CA LEU A 16 -36.43 -22.29 12.64
C LEU A 16 -37.50 -23.26 13.11
N GLU A 17 -37.10 -24.49 13.43
CA GLU A 17 -37.95 -25.42 14.17
C GLU A 17 -38.30 -24.82 15.55
N PRO A 18 -39.48 -25.11 16.13
CA PRO A 18 -39.89 -24.55 17.43
C PRO A 18 -38.82 -24.69 18.52
N ARG A 19 -38.22 -25.88 18.66
CA ARG A 19 -37.14 -26.13 19.63
C ARG A 19 -35.88 -25.32 19.36
N ARG A 20 -35.53 -25.11 18.08
CA ARG A 20 -34.39 -24.26 17.71
C ARG A 20 -34.65 -22.78 18.00
N PHE A 21 -35.91 -22.35 17.94
CA PHE A 21 -36.28 -21.01 18.36
C PHE A 21 -36.15 -20.84 19.88
N GLU A 22 -36.53 -21.83 20.68
CA GLU A 22 -36.29 -21.83 22.13
C GLU A 22 -34.78 -21.79 22.45
N ASP A 23 -33.96 -22.59 21.76
CA ASP A 23 -32.49 -22.56 21.92
C ASP A 23 -31.87 -21.21 21.55
N LEU A 24 -32.37 -20.56 20.50
CA LEU A 24 -31.96 -19.21 20.12
C LEU A 24 -32.23 -18.22 21.25
N VAL A 25 -33.44 -18.25 21.81
CA VAL A 25 -33.85 -17.36 22.91
C VAL A 25 -33.01 -17.63 24.15
N ARG A 26 -32.76 -18.90 24.49
CA ARG A 26 -31.88 -19.29 25.59
C ARG A 26 -30.46 -18.79 25.40
N GLN A 27 -29.92 -18.82 24.17
CA GLN A 27 -28.59 -18.25 23.90
C GLN A 27 -28.55 -16.74 24.08
N LEU A 28 -29.62 -16.02 23.70
CA LEU A 28 -29.75 -14.59 23.96
C LEU A 28 -29.89 -14.28 25.46
N MET A 29 -30.54 -15.16 26.22
CA MET A 29 -30.74 -14.97 27.66
C MET A 29 -29.43 -14.92 28.45
N TYR A 30 -28.40 -15.71 28.11
CA TYR A 30 -27.13 -15.73 28.87
C TYR A 30 -26.52 -14.33 29.07
N ASP A 31 -26.77 -13.43 28.11
CA ASP A 31 -26.23 -12.06 28.08
C ASP A 31 -27.22 -11.00 28.61
N PHE A 32 -28.43 -11.40 28.98
CA PHE A 32 -29.51 -10.50 29.42
C PHE A 32 -29.40 -10.11 30.90
N ARG A 33 -28.93 -11.04 31.75
CA ARG A 33 -28.72 -10.88 33.21
C ARG A 33 -27.57 -11.78 33.68
N ASP A 34 -27.13 -11.59 34.92
CA ASP A 34 -26.14 -12.48 35.55
C ASP A 34 -26.85 -13.67 36.20
N TRP A 35 -26.87 -14.79 35.48
CA TRP A 35 -27.59 -15.98 35.88
C TRP A 35 -26.77 -16.90 36.79
N GLN A 36 -27.42 -17.45 37.81
CA GLN A 36 -26.93 -18.60 38.59
C GLN A 36 -27.12 -19.88 37.78
N SER A 37 -28.31 -20.07 37.21
CA SER A 37 -28.64 -21.19 36.34
C SER A 37 -29.68 -20.79 35.29
N ILE A 38 -29.64 -21.44 34.13
CA ILE A 38 -30.67 -21.38 33.09
C ILE A 38 -30.98 -22.81 32.65
N GLU A 39 -32.25 -23.19 32.73
CA GLU A 39 -32.76 -24.53 32.47
C GLU A 39 -33.72 -24.53 31.27
N ALA A 40 -33.54 -25.48 30.35
CA ALA A 40 -34.42 -25.68 29.20
C ALA A 40 -35.58 -26.62 29.58
N THR A 41 -36.61 -26.07 30.19
CA THR A 41 -37.75 -26.85 30.71
C THR A 41 -38.70 -27.33 29.62
N GLY A 42 -38.67 -26.73 28.43
CA GLY A 42 -39.48 -27.16 27.27
C GLY A 42 -39.04 -28.49 26.61
N HIS A 43 -37.86 -29.03 26.95
CA HIS A 43 -37.35 -30.27 26.33
C HIS A 43 -37.93 -31.57 26.93
N SER A 44 -38.50 -31.52 28.15
CA SER A 44 -38.91 -32.70 28.92
C SER A 44 -40.38 -33.12 28.74
N GLY A 45 -41.16 -32.43 27.90
CA GLY A 45 -42.48 -32.87 27.46
C GLY A 45 -43.61 -32.79 28.51
N ASN A 46 -43.36 -32.21 29.69
CA ASN A 46 -44.39 -31.89 30.67
C ASN A 46 -44.74 -30.39 30.56
N ASP A 47 -45.93 -30.11 30.03
CA ASP A 47 -46.36 -28.82 29.48
C ASP A 47 -46.90 -27.88 30.58
N ASP A 48 -46.09 -27.59 31.60
CA ASP A 48 -46.44 -26.64 32.69
C ASP A 48 -46.43 -25.16 32.24
N GLY A 49 -46.38 -24.90 30.93
CA GLY A 49 -46.61 -23.58 30.35
C GLY A 49 -45.45 -22.59 30.42
N PHE A 50 -44.19 -23.07 30.43
CA PHE A 50 -42.97 -22.26 30.27
C PHE A 50 -41.82 -23.07 29.62
N ASP A 51 -41.03 -22.42 28.76
CA ASP A 51 -40.03 -23.11 27.93
C ASP A 51 -38.60 -23.01 28.51
N ILE A 52 -38.31 -21.94 29.25
CA ILE A 52 -37.01 -21.71 29.89
C ILE A 52 -37.25 -21.15 31.31
N ARG A 53 -36.50 -21.66 32.28
CA ARG A 53 -36.43 -21.13 33.64
C ARG A 53 -35.03 -20.63 33.94
N GLY A 54 -34.89 -19.47 34.58
CA GLY A 54 -33.61 -18.92 35.00
C GLY A 54 -33.64 -18.45 36.44
N HIS A 55 -32.55 -18.67 37.18
CA HIS A 55 -32.35 -18.11 38.51
C HIS A 55 -31.26 -17.05 38.43
N GLU A 56 -31.59 -15.80 38.74
CA GLU A 56 -30.64 -14.68 38.72
C GLU A 56 -29.80 -14.65 40.01
N LYS A 57 -28.50 -14.38 39.90
CA LYS A 57 -27.66 -14.23 41.09
C LYS A 57 -28.04 -12.97 41.85
N LEU A 58 -28.34 -13.11 43.14
CA LEU A 58 -28.43 -11.96 44.03
C LEU A 58 -27.01 -11.42 44.26
N LYS A 59 -26.80 -10.12 44.00
CA LYS A 59 -25.53 -9.46 44.36
C LYS A 59 -25.38 -9.48 45.88
N ASP A 60 -24.27 -10.01 46.39
CA ASP A 60 -23.87 -9.84 47.79
C ASP A 60 -23.87 -8.35 48.13
N VAL A 61 -24.77 -7.92 49.02
CA VAL A 61 -24.64 -6.62 49.69
C VAL A 61 -23.61 -6.81 50.80
N ALA A 62 -22.33 -6.74 50.44
CA ALA A 62 -21.25 -6.69 51.41
C ALA A 62 -21.27 -5.31 52.09
N ASN A 63 -21.88 -5.22 53.27
CA ASN A 63 -21.50 -4.18 54.22
C ASN A 63 -20.05 -4.45 54.60
N ARG A 64 -19.15 -3.61 54.08
CA ARG A 64 -17.78 -3.51 54.56
C ARG A 64 -17.81 -3.17 56.05
N VAL A 65 -17.22 -4.04 56.86
CA VAL A 65 -16.55 -3.61 58.08
C VAL A 65 -15.11 -4.02 57.89
N ASP A 66 -14.24 -3.01 57.72
CA ASP A 66 -12.80 -3.15 57.89
C ASP A 66 -12.56 -3.50 59.37
N SER A 67 -12.19 -4.76 59.63
CA SER A 67 -11.45 -5.13 60.82
C SER A 67 -10.80 -6.49 60.58
N GLU A 68 -9.48 -6.47 60.60
CA GLU A 68 -8.61 -7.63 60.74
C GLU A 68 -8.98 -8.40 62.03
N GLU A 69 -8.67 -9.70 62.03
CA GLU A 69 -8.86 -10.68 63.13
C GLU A 69 -10.22 -11.41 63.13
N ASP A 70 -10.24 -12.61 62.53
CA ASP A 70 -10.48 -13.88 63.25
C ASP A 70 -10.61 -15.04 62.23
N GLU A 71 -9.65 -15.97 62.31
CA GLU A 71 -9.80 -17.34 61.81
C GLU A 71 -10.85 -18.07 62.67
N ASP A 72 -11.61 -18.97 62.04
CA ASP A 72 -12.63 -19.85 62.62
C ASP A 72 -14.03 -19.25 62.87
N ASN A 73 -14.80 -19.16 61.78
CA ASN A 73 -16.20 -19.54 61.78
C ASN A 73 -16.64 -19.97 60.37
N GLU A 74 -16.72 -21.29 60.14
CA GLU A 74 -17.57 -21.86 59.08
C GLU A 74 -19.04 -21.61 59.44
N GLU A 75 -19.53 -20.40 59.23
CA GLU A 75 -20.96 -20.16 59.09
C GLU A 75 -21.33 -20.34 57.62
N GLY A 76 -21.94 -21.50 57.32
CA GLY A 76 -22.51 -21.78 56.01
C GLY A 76 -23.49 -20.69 55.60
N LYS A 77 -23.10 -19.83 54.66
CA LYS A 77 -24.02 -18.96 53.94
C LYS A 77 -25.00 -19.84 53.15
N HIS A 78 -26.22 -19.98 53.65
CA HIS A 78 -27.34 -20.45 52.85
C HIS A 78 -27.51 -19.50 51.65
N LEU A 79 -27.19 -19.99 50.44
CA LEU A 79 -27.51 -19.33 49.18
C LEU A 79 -29.04 -19.22 49.10
N LEU A 80 -29.56 -18.02 49.34
CA LEU A 80 -30.95 -17.68 49.02
C LEU A 80 -31.19 -18.03 47.55
N GLU A 81 -32.24 -18.80 47.27
CA GLU A 81 -32.69 -19.11 45.90
C GLU A 81 -32.80 -17.79 45.13
N GLY A 82 -32.00 -17.63 44.08
CA GLY A 82 -31.97 -16.41 43.27
C GLY A 82 -33.34 -16.08 42.66
N ASN A 83 -33.55 -14.81 42.28
CA ASN A 83 -34.81 -14.36 41.68
C ASN A 83 -35.19 -15.28 40.50
N GLU A 84 -36.37 -15.90 40.57
CA GLU A 84 -36.84 -16.81 39.52
C GLU A 84 -37.42 -16.04 38.33
N TRP A 85 -36.93 -16.38 37.14
CA TRP A 85 -37.41 -15.88 35.86
C TRP A 85 -38.01 -17.00 35.04
N MET A 86 -39.21 -16.75 34.49
CA MET A 86 -39.87 -17.65 33.54
C MET A 86 -39.89 -17.04 32.15
N VAL A 87 -39.55 -17.82 31.14
CA VAL A 87 -39.59 -17.39 29.74
C VAL A 87 -40.43 -18.34 28.91
N GLN A 88 -41.42 -17.76 28.21
CA GLN A 88 -42.24 -18.46 27.25
C GLN A 88 -41.90 -17.99 25.83
N CYS A 89 -41.54 -18.93 24.99
CA CYS A 89 -41.33 -18.77 23.56
C CYS A 89 -42.60 -19.19 22.80
N LYS A 90 -43.07 -18.36 21.87
CA LYS A 90 -44.15 -18.70 20.93
C LYS A 90 -43.73 -18.33 19.52
N ARG A 91 -43.32 -19.34 18.74
CA ARG A 91 -42.92 -19.17 17.33
C ARG A 91 -44.16 -19.07 16.42
N GLU A 92 -44.81 -17.91 16.44
CA GLU A 92 -46.01 -17.64 15.66
C GLU A 92 -45.89 -16.33 14.87
N LYS A 93 -46.57 -16.27 13.72
CA LYS A 93 -46.56 -15.08 12.85
C LYS A 93 -47.29 -13.88 13.44
N SER A 94 -48.28 -14.11 14.32
CA SER A 94 -49.09 -13.07 14.93
C SER A 94 -49.64 -13.52 16.28
N ILE A 95 -49.49 -12.70 17.32
CA ILE A 95 -50.07 -12.95 18.65
C ILE A 95 -50.83 -11.70 19.10
N GLY A 96 -52.16 -11.84 19.20
CA GLY A 96 -53.05 -10.77 19.65
C GLY A 96 -53.25 -10.70 21.17
N PRO A 97 -53.87 -9.62 21.69
CA PRO A 97 -54.07 -9.39 23.13
C PRO A 97 -54.80 -10.53 23.86
N THR A 98 -55.84 -11.11 23.26
CA THR A 98 -56.60 -12.23 23.84
C THR A 98 -55.71 -13.46 24.07
N LYS A 99 -54.79 -13.73 23.14
CA LYS A 99 -53.89 -14.87 23.22
C LYS A 99 -52.78 -14.63 24.26
N ILE A 100 -52.25 -13.41 24.34
CA ILE A 100 -51.31 -13.03 25.41
C ILE A 100 -51.93 -13.25 26.79
N ARG A 101 -53.16 -12.76 26.99
CA ARG A 101 -53.90 -12.98 28.24
C ARG A 101 -54.00 -14.47 28.56
N LYS A 102 -54.38 -15.29 27.57
CA LYS A 102 -54.47 -16.75 27.74
C LYS A 102 -53.12 -17.36 28.15
N ILE A 103 -52.03 -17.03 27.44
CA ILE A 103 -50.67 -17.52 27.76
C ILE A 103 -50.28 -17.18 29.20
N ILE A 104 -50.52 -15.95 29.65
CA ILE A 104 -50.20 -15.53 31.01
C ILE A 104 -51.08 -16.25 32.04
N VAL A 105 -52.39 -16.38 31.78
CA VAL A 105 -53.33 -17.05 32.67
C VAL A 105 -52.95 -18.51 32.86
N ASP A 106 -52.55 -19.18 31.77
CA ASP A 106 -52.21 -20.60 31.76
C ASP A 106 -50.81 -20.84 32.38
N GLY A 107 -49.85 -19.94 32.18
CA GLY A 107 -48.45 -20.12 32.62
C GLY A 107 -48.05 -19.47 33.95
N VAL A 108 -48.77 -18.44 34.43
CA VAL A 108 -48.39 -17.69 35.65
C VAL A 108 -49.44 -17.86 36.75
N LYS A 109 -49.13 -18.65 37.77
CA LYS A 109 -50.01 -18.89 38.93
C LYS A 109 -49.96 -17.69 39.89
N LYS A 110 -51.14 -17.26 40.39
CA LYS A 110 -51.25 -16.11 41.32
C LYS A 110 -50.66 -16.38 42.70
N ASP A 111 -50.66 -17.64 43.12
CA ASP A 111 -50.25 -18.01 44.48
C ASP A 111 -48.73 -18.05 44.64
N ASN A 112 -48.00 -18.16 43.52
CA ASN A 112 -46.53 -18.16 43.50
C ASN A 112 -46.02 -17.61 42.15
N PRO A 113 -46.09 -16.29 41.92
CA PRO A 113 -45.61 -15.71 40.66
C PRO A 113 -44.07 -15.69 40.61
N PRO A 114 -43.45 -15.85 39.43
CA PRO A 114 -42.02 -15.63 39.28
C PRO A 114 -41.69 -14.15 39.51
N TYR A 115 -40.44 -13.88 39.91
CA TYR A 115 -39.94 -12.50 40.01
C TYR A 115 -39.99 -11.82 38.64
N GLY A 116 -39.55 -12.54 37.60
CA GLY A 116 -39.47 -12.03 36.24
C GLY A 116 -40.22 -12.89 35.22
N TYR A 117 -40.86 -12.27 34.22
CA TYR A 117 -41.52 -12.99 33.12
C TYR A 117 -41.17 -12.42 31.75
N ILE A 118 -40.73 -13.28 30.81
CA ILE A 118 -40.43 -12.88 29.43
C ILE A 118 -41.32 -13.67 28.46
N LEU A 119 -42.09 -12.96 27.63
CA LEU A 119 -42.77 -13.57 26.49
C LEU A 119 -42.02 -13.22 25.21
N VAL A 120 -41.63 -14.24 24.45
CA VAL A 120 -40.82 -14.10 23.25
C VAL A 120 -41.56 -14.63 22.04
N ALA A 121 -41.73 -13.81 21.00
CA ALA A 121 -42.30 -14.25 19.74
C ALA A 121 -41.74 -13.45 18.56
N PRO A 122 -41.48 -14.09 17.40
CA PRO A 122 -40.94 -13.43 16.22
C PRO A 122 -42.03 -12.67 15.43
N THR A 123 -42.85 -11.89 16.12
CA THR A 123 -43.95 -11.09 15.57
C THR A 123 -43.87 -9.65 16.05
N ILE A 124 -44.64 -8.77 15.39
CA ILE A 124 -44.79 -7.37 15.80
C ILE A 124 -46.00 -7.29 16.72
N PHE A 125 -45.80 -6.86 17.96
CA PHE A 125 -46.89 -6.69 18.92
C PHE A 125 -47.57 -5.32 18.76
N SER A 126 -48.89 -5.31 18.85
CA SER A 126 -49.68 -4.06 18.88
C SER A 126 -49.52 -3.35 20.22
N LYS A 127 -49.77 -2.03 20.27
CA LYS A 127 -49.80 -1.29 21.55
C LYS A 127 -50.76 -1.93 22.57
N THR A 128 -51.96 -2.33 22.14
CA THR A 128 -52.94 -3.02 22.98
C THR A 128 -52.41 -4.36 23.53
N SER A 129 -51.54 -5.04 22.78
CA SER A 129 -50.87 -6.26 23.23
C SER A 129 -49.90 -5.97 24.39
N TYR A 130 -49.11 -4.90 24.30
CA TYR A 130 -48.24 -4.47 25.40
C TYR A 130 -49.03 -4.04 26.64
N ASP A 131 -50.10 -3.26 26.45
CA ASP A 131 -50.95 -2.80 27.56
C ASP A 131 -51.59 -3.98 28.30
N THR A 132 -52.08 -4.97 27.55
CA THR A 132 -52.65 -6.21 28.10
C THR A 132 -51.59 -7.07 28.81
N PHE A 133 -50.41 -7.24 28.20
CA PHE A 133 -49.31 -7.99 28.80
C PHE A 133 -48.94 -7.41 30.18
N ARG A 134 -48.79 -6.09 30.23
CA ARG A 134 -48.45 -5.35 31.45
C ARG A 134 -49.54 -5.46 32.52
N SER A 135 -50.81 -5.22 32.16
CA SER A 135 -51.90 -5.22 33.14
C SER A 135 -52.10 -6.60 33.77
N GLU A 136 -51.98 -7.67 32.97
CA GLU A 136 -52.18 -9.04 33.46
C GLU A 136 -51.06 -9.49 34.40
N LEU A 137 -49.79 -9.24 34.07
CA LEU A 137 -48.66 -9.63 34.92
C LEU A 137 -48.60 -8.85 36.24
N LEU A 138 -48.89 -7.54 36.19
CA LEU A 138 -49.00 -6.73 37.40
C LEU A 138 -50.12 -7.23 38.32
N SER A 139 -51.28 -7.60 37.75
CA SER A 139 -52.41 -8.15 38.54
C SER A 139 -52.11 -9.51 39.19
N ARG A 140 -51.01 -10.17 38.78
CA ARG A 140 -50.55 -11.46 39.29
C ARG A 140 -49.31 -11.36 40.17
N GLY A 141 -48.79 -10.15 40.41
CA GLY A 141 -47.68 -9.92 41.32
C GLY A 141 -46.28 -10.15 40.73
N VAL A 142 -46.13 -10.16 39.40
CA VAL A 142 -44.81 -10.26 38.75
C VAL A 142 -44.11 -8.90 38.80
N SER A 143 -42.86 -8.88 39.27
CA SER A 143 -42.08 -7.66 39.52
C SER A 143 -41.46 -7.08 38.24
N GLU A 144 -40.84 -7.93 37.41
CA GLU A 144 -40.22 -7.53 36.14
C GLU A 144 -40.79 -8.32 34.97
N PHE A 145 -40.99 -7.66 33.82
CA PHE A 145 -41.47 -8.36 32.64
C PHE A 145 -41.06 -7.71 31.33
N TYR A 146 -40.81 -8.55 30.33
CA TYR A 146 -40.36 -8.13 29.00
C TYR A 146 -41.14 -8.86 27.92
N LEU A 147 -41.48 -8.13 26.86
CA LEU A 147 -42.12 -8.68 25.67
C LEU A 147 -41.14 -8.53 24.51
N TRP A 148 -40.52 -9.64 24.09
CA TRP A 148 -39.55 -9.66 22.99
C TRP A 148 -40.25 -10.00 21.68
N GLY A 149 -40.49 -8.97 20.86
CA GLY A 149 -41.02 -9.09 19.52
C GLY A 149 -39.91 -9.32 18.48
N ARG A 150 -40.31 -9.31 17.21
CA ARG A 150 -39.39 -9.42 16.07
C ARG A 150 -38.30 -8.33 16.10
N GLY A 151 -38.67 -7.09 16.43
CA GLY A 151 -37.72 -5.97 16.45
C GLY A 151 -36.64 -6.15 17.50
N GLU A 152 -37.04 -6.45 18.74
CA GLU A 152 -36.10 -6.67 19.84
C GLU A 152 -35.17 -7.87 19.58
N LEU A 153 -35.70 -8.95 18.98
CA LEU A 153 -34.90 -10.13 18.61
C LEU A 153 -33.88 -9.81 17.52
N GLU A 154 -34.27 -9.09 16.47
CA GLU A 154 -33.35 -8.68 15.40
C GLU A 154 -32.27 -7.73 15.94
N ASP A 155 -32.65 -6.73 16.73
CA ASP A 155 -31.71 -5.78 17.34
C ASP A 155 -30.69 -6.49 18.22
N MET A 156 -31.13 -7.43 19.07
CA MET A 156 -30.23 -8.25 19.88
C MET A 156 -29.30 -9.11 19.03
N LEU A 157 -29.80 -9.74 17.96
CA LEU A 157 -29.01 -10.62 17.10
C LEU A 157 -28.00 -9.86 16.21
N TYR A 158 -28.28 -8.60 15.89
CA TYR A 158 -27.38 -7.74 15.13
C TYR A 158 -26.28 -7.09 15.97
N MET A 159 -26.31 -7.24 17.30
CA MET A 159 -25.20 -6.81 18.14
C MET A 159 -23.94 -7.63 17.84
N PRO A 160 -22.74 -7.00 17.71
CA PRO A 160 -21.50 -7.72 17.39
C PRO A 160 -21.16 -8.88 18.34
N LYS A 161 -21.54 -8.78 19.62
CA LYS A 161 -21.34 -9.84 20.62
C LYS A 161 -22.14 -11.11 20.32
N ASN A 162 -23.27 -10.98 19.61
CA ASN A 162 -24.18 -12.07 19.27
C ASN A 162 -23.95 -12.63 17.86
N ASP A 163 -22.87 -12.23 17.17
CA ASP A 163 -22.56 -12.67 15.81
C ASP A 163 -22.42 -14.19 15.70
N ARG A 164 -21.91 -14.85 16.75
CA ARG A 164 -21.87 -16.32 16.82
C ARG A 164 -23.27 -16.93 16.83
N ILE A 165 -24.21 -16.32 17.56
CA ILE A 165 -25.60 -16.78 17.65
C ILE A 165 -26.26 -16.60 16.28
N LEU A 166 -26.11 -15.43 15.68
CA LEU A 166 -26.62 -15.13 14.35
C LEU A 166 -26.10 -16.12 13.29
N PHE A 167 -24.80 -16.46 13.32
CA PHE A 167 -24.21 -17.43 12.41
C PHE A 167 -24.75 -18.85 12.65
N THR A 168 -24.90 -19.24 13.92
CA THR A 168 -25.34 -20.59 14.29
C THR A 168 -26.78 -20.88 13.84
N PHE A 169 -27.69 -19.89 13.97
CA PHE A 169 -29.11 -20.10 13.69
C PHE A 169 -29.53 -19.66 12.28
N PHE A 170 -28.86 -18.67 11.68
CA PHE A 170 -29.25 -18.11 10.39
C PHE A 170 -28.16 -18.20 9.31
N GLY A 171 -26.95 -18.64 9.65
CA GLY A 171 -25.82 -18.71 8.70
C GLY A 171 -25.28 -17.33 8.30
N ILE A 172 -25.67 -16.27 9.00
CA ILE A 172 -25.28 -14.88 8.73
C ILE A 172 -24.21 -14.47 9.75
N SER A 173 -23.12 -13.84 9.29
CA SER A 173 -22.12 -13.23 10.17
C SER A 173 -21.74 -11.85 9.62
N PHE A 174 -21.77 -10.85 10.49
CA PHE A 174 -21.30 -9.48 10.23
C PHE A 174 -19.82 -9.31 10.60
N SER A 175 -19.25 -10.23 11.38
CA SER A 175 -17.81 -10.29 11.61
C SER A 175 -17.10 -10.94 10.43
N SER A 176 -16.64 -10.17 9.45
CA SER A 176 -15.61 -10.67 8.53
C SER A 176 -14.43 -11.15 9.38
N LYS A 177 -14.14 -12.46 9.39
CA LYS A 177 -13.09 -13.13 10.20
C LYS A 177 -11.89 -12.21 10.47
N LYS A 178 -11.86 -11.53 11.63
CA LYS A 178 -10.68 -10.76 12.04
C LYS A 178 -9.57 -11.76 12.28
N ARG A 179 -8.52 -11.73 11.47
CA ARG A 179 -7.29 -12.48 11.74
C ARG A 179 -6.78 -11.99 13.11
N SER A 180 -6.27 -12.90 13.94
CA SER A 180 -5.61 -12.46 15.17
C SER A 180 -4.42 -11.54 14.80
N ARG A 181 -4.08 -10.56 15.65
CA ARG A 181 -2.93 -9.67 15.41
C ARG A 181 -1.64 -10.46 15.17
N SER A 182 -1.47 -11.60 15.86
CA SER A 182 -0.36 -12.54 15.64
C SER A 182 -0.34 -13.13 14.23
N SER A 183 -1.51 -13.45 13.66
CA SER A 183 -1.65 -13.97 12.30
C SER A 183 -1.35 -12.90 11.26
N GLU A 184 -1.75 -11.65 11.47
CA GLU A 184 -1.43 -10.51 10.61
C GLU A 184 0.09 -10.25 10.55
N ILE A 185 0.73 -10.20 11.73
CA ILE A 185 2.18 -9.99 11.83
C ILE A 185 2.93 -11.12 11.10
N ARG A 186 2.54 -12.38 11.35
CA ARG A 186 3.14 -13.53 10.65
C ARG A 186 2.97 -13.44 9.14
N PHE A 187 1.81 -13.00 8.67
CA PHE A 187 1.55 -12.82 7.25
C PHE A 187 2.50 -11.77 6.62
N VAL A 188 2.61 -10.60 7.25
CA VAL A 188 3.53 -9.53 6.82
C VAL A 188 4.98 -10.01 6.79
N VAL A 189 5.45 -10.65 7.86
CA VAL A 189 6.83 -11.15 7.98
C VAL A 189 7.12 -12.22 6.91
N ASN A 190 6.18 -13.13 6.68
CA ASN A 190 6.33 -14.17 5.66
C ASN A 190 6.44 -13.58 4.25
N ASN A 191 5.61 -12.60 3.91
CA ASN A 191 5.68 -11.91 2.61
C ASN A 191 7.01 -11.18 2.43
N LYS A 192 7.44 -10.41 3.44
CA LYS A 192 8.74 -9.73 3.45
C LYS A 192 9.89 -10.72 3.22
N ASN A 193 9.95 -11.80 4.00
CA ASN A 193 11.03 -12.79 3.90
C ASN A 193 11.04 -13.51 2.54
N LYS A 194 9.85 -13.81 2.00
CA LYS A 194 9.72 -14.42 0.66
C LYS A 194 10.25 -13.48 -0.43
N LEU A 195 9.91 -12.20 -0.36
CA LEU A 195 10.42 -11.20 -1.31
C LEU A 195 11.92 -10.98 -1.18
N ILE A 196 12.49 -10.94 0.03
CA ILE A 196 13.95 -10.86 0.24
C ILE A 196 14.65 -12.04 -0.43
N LYS A 197 14.11 -13.26 -0.27
CA LYS A 197 14.68 -14.46 -0.89
C LYS A 197 14.62 -14.43 -2.42
N ILE A 198 13.48 -14.01 -3.00
CA ILE A 198 13.25 -14.01 -4.44
C ILE A 198 14.00 -12.86 -5.13
N LEU A 199 13.88 -11.65 -4.58
CA LEU A 199 14.34 -10.42 -5.23
C LEU A 199 15.77 -10.07 -4.83
N ALA A 200 16.09 -10.19 -3.54
CA ALA A 200 17.34 -9.71 -2.95
C ALA A 200 18.32 -10.85 -2.59
N GLY A 201 18.14 -12.05 -3.16
CA GLY A 201 19.08 -13.17 -2.95
C GLY A 201 19.24 -13.63 -1.50
N GLY A 202 18.31 -13.27 -0.61
CA GLY A 202 18.42 -13.53 0.83
C GLY A 202 19.07 -12.41 1.65
N ASN A 203 19.62 -11.37 1.02
CA ASN A 203 20.21 -10.21 1.71
C ASN A 203 19.32 -8.97 1.54
N PRO A 204 18.66 -8.45 2.60
CA PRO A 204 17.78 -7.29 2.50
C PRO A 204 18.49 -5.99 2.10
N GLU A 205 19.80 -5.89 2.27
CA GLU A 205 20.61 -4.72 1.90
C GLU A 205 21.10 -4.76 0.45
N GLN A 206 20.90 -5.89 -0.24
CA GLN A 206 21.30 -6.02 -1.62
C GLN A 206 20.51 -5.04 -2.49
N ILE A 207 21.23 -4.22 -3.26
CA ILE A 207 20.62 -3.40 -4.32
C ILE A 207 20.20 -4.34 -5.44
N PHE A 208 18.92 -4.28 -5.82
CA PHE A 208 18.38 -5.04 -6.95
C PHE A 208 17.51 -4.15 -7.83
N ARG A 209 17.42 -4.53 -9.10
CA ARG A 209 16.45 -3.99 -10.06
C ARG A 209 15.86 -5.19 -10.80
N LYS A 210 14.68 -5.64 -10.38
CA LYS A 210 14.04 -6.84 -10.93
C LYS A 210 12.61 -6.54 -11.35
N SER A 211 12.24 -7.00 -12.53
CA SER A 211 10.88 -6.92 -13.04
C SER A 211 9.97 -7.78 -12.18
N ILE A 212 8.81 -7.23 -11.83
CA ILE A 212 7.72 -7.91 -11.13
C ILE A 212 6.41 -7.52 -11.79
N LEU A 213 5.50 -8.48 -11.90
CA LEU A 213 4.15 -8.20 -12.36
C LEU A 213 3.26 -8.00 -11.14
N VAL A 214 2.80 -6.77 -10.93
CA VAL A 214 1.87 -6.46 -9.84
C VAL A 214 0.46 -6.61 -10.39
N ARG A 215 -0.37 -7.42 -9.72
CA ARG A 215 -1.71 -7.79 -10.18
C ARG A 215 -2.73 -7.56 -9.08
N ASP A 216 -3.87 -6.99 -9.42
CA ASP A 216 -5.04 -6.98 -8.55
C ASP A 216 -5.52 -8.42 -8.36
N TYR A 217 -5.71 -8.85 -7.12
CA TYR A 217 -6.21 -10.20 -6.83
C TYR A 217 -7.60 -10.48 -7.41
N SER A 218 -8.39 -9.42 -7.65
CA SER A 218 -9.74 -9.52 -8.20
C SER A 218 -9.77 -9.58 -9.73
N ASP A 219 -8.62 -9.45 -10.39
CA ASP A 219 -8.50 -9.53 -11.84
C ASP A 219 -8.74 -10.95 -12.38
N THR A 220 -9.65 -11.06 -13.34
CA THR A 220 -9.97 -12.33 -14.00
C THR A 220 -9.73 -12.31 -15.52
N GLN A 221 -9.18 -11.22 -16.09
CA GLN A 221 -9.07 -11.05 -17.55
C GLN A 221 -7.62 -11.01 -18.04
N TYR A 222 -6.63 -11.03 -17.15
CA TYR A 222 -5.23 -11.23 -17.54
C TYR A 222 -5.07 -12.48 -18.43
N PRO A 223 -4.22 -12.42 -19.49
CA PRO A 223 -3.31 -11.32 -19.87
C PRO A 223 -3.92 -10.30 -20.85
N TYR A 224 -5.24 -10.27 -21.04
CA TYR A 224 -5.88 -9.56 -22.15
C TYR A 224 -6.28 -8.12 -21.81
N LYS A 225 -5.36 -7.16 -22.03
CA LYS A 225 -5.59 -5.71 -21.80
C LYS A 225 -6.86 -5.19 -22.47
N ASN A 226 -7.13 -5.65 -23.70
CA ASN A 226 -8.27 -5.21 -24.52
C ASN A 226 -9.66 -5.60 -23.97
N LYS A 227 -9.72 -6.48 -22.97
CA LYS A 227 -10.97 -6.78 -22.25
C LYS A 227 -11.40 -5.65 -21.32
N TYR A 228 -10.50 -4.71 -21.02
CA TYR A 228 -10.75 -3.54 -20.20
C TYR A 228 -10.73 -2.27 -21.06
N LYS A 229 -11.83 -1.50 -21.02
CA LYS A 229 -11.93 -0.23 -21.75
C LYS A 229 -11.05 0.88 -21.16
N ASP A 230 -10.75 0.78 -19.86
CA ASP A 230 -10.05 1.77 -19.05
C ASP A 230 -8.65 1.30 -18.61
N PHE A 231 -8.10 0.23 -19.22
CA PHE A 231 -6.83 -0.38 -18.80
C PHE A 231 -5.68 0.63 -18.70
N GLU A 232 -5.55 1.52 -19.68
CA GLU A 232 -4.48 2.53 -19.71
C GLU A 232 -4.57 3.56 -18.58
N LYS A 233 -5.77 3.77 -18.02
CA LYS A 233 -5.99 4.71 -16.92
C LYS A 233 -5.98 4.00 -15.55
N SER A 234 -6.46 2.76 -15.52
CA SER A 234 -6.60 1.96 -14.32
C SER A 234 -6.20 0.51 -14.62
N PRO A 235 -4.90 0.22 -14.75
CA PRO A 235 -4.45 -1.12 -15.07
C PRO A 235 -4.72 -2.05 -13.88
N ARG A 236 -5.34 -3.21 -14.14
CA ARG A 236 -5.55 -4.25 -13.11
C ARG A 236 -4.29 -5.06 -12.87
N TRP A 237 -3.32 -4.91 -13.76
CA TRP A 237 -2.00 -5.48 -13.63
C TRP A 237 -0.99 -4.63 -14.40
N GLN A 238 0.22 -4.49 -13.88
CA GLN A 238 1.28 -3.73 -14.51
C GLN A 238 2.65 -4.25 -14.09
N GLU A 239 3.59 -4.25 -15.02
CA GLU A 239 4.99 -4.51 -14.70
C GLU A 239 5.62 -3.30 -14.00
N HIS A 240 6.29 -3.57 -12.90
CA HIS A 240 7.10 -2.63 -12.15
C HIS A 240 8.50 -3.17 -11.93
N ILE A 241 9.48 -2.28 -11.71
CA ILE A 241 10.82 -2.68 -11.33
C ILE A 241 10.92 -2.58 -9.80
N ALA A 242 11.06 -3.70 -9.13
CA ALA A 242 11.35 -3.74 -7.71
C ALA A 242 12.77 -3.22 -7.47
N VAL A 243 12.91 -2.26 -6.55
CA VAL A 243 14.17 -1.51 -6.31
C VAL A 243 14.65 -1.54 -4.86
N GLY A 244 13.81 -1.99 -3.92
CA GLY A 244 14.23 -2.09 -2.53
C GLY A 244 13.19 -2.68 -1.59
N ILE A 245 13.66 -3.01 -0.39
CA ILE A 245 12.86 -3.53 0.72
C ILE A 245 12.71 -2.42 1.76
N HIS A 246 11.48 -2.05 2.10
CA HIS A 246 11.17 -1.09 3.17
C HIS A 246 10.52 -1.85 4.33
N PRO A 247 10.65 -1.40 5.61
CA PRO A 247 10.01 -2.08 6.73
C PRO A 247 8.50 -2.33 6.56
N GLU A 248 7.81 -1.42 5.87
CA GLU A 248 6.35 -1.48 5.67
C GLU A 248 5.93 -2.12 4.33
N GLY A 249 6.85 -2.33 3.38
CA GLY A 249 6.46 -2.82 2.07
C GLY A 249 7.58 -2.97 1.04
N LEU A 250 7.20 -3.38 -0.17
CA LEU A 250 8.10 -3.48 -1.31
C LEU A 250 8.18 -2.13 -2.05
N LYS A 251 9.39 -1.60 -2.23
CA LYS A 251 9.62 -0.40 -3.05
C LYS A 251 9.71 -0.79 -4.52
N VAL A 252 8.97 -0.07 -5.35
CA VAL A 252 9.02 -0.23 -6.80
C VAL A 252 9.27 1.10 -7.48
N LEU A 253 10.07 1.09 -8.53
CA LEU A 253 10.24 2.22 -9.43
C LEU A 253 8.95 2.42 -10.22
N PHE A 254 8.30 3.56 -9.97
CA PHE A 254 7.08 3.94 -10.69
C PHE A 254 7.44 4.67 -11.98
N ARG A 255 8.31 5.70 -11.89
CA ARG A 255 8.78 6.50 -13.04
C ARG A 255 10.20 7.03 -12.83
N GLU A 256 10.90 7.23 -13.93
CA GLU A 256 12.21 7.88 -13.98
C GLU A 256 12.24 8.88 -15.13
N HIS A 257 12.76 10.08 -14.91
CA HIS A 257 12.75 11.16 -15.91
C HIS A 257 14.09 11.90 -15.92
N TYR A 258 14.48 12.44 -17.08
CA TYR A 258 15.57 13.41 -17.16
C TYR A 258 15.21 14.67 -16.38
N ALA A 259 16.15 15.17 -15.59
CA ALA A 259 15.95 16.30 -14.70
C ALA A 259 17.16 17.23 -14.64
N TYR A 260 16.90 18.43 -14.13
CA TYR A 260 17.86 19.50 -13.93
C TYR A 260 17.78 19.95 -12.48
N ILE A 261 18.93 20.26 -11.88
CA ILE A 261 19.01 20.89 -10.55
C ILE A 261 20.05 22.01 -10.55
N ASP A 262 19.72 23.12 -9.91
CA ASP A 262 20.65 24.17 -9.52
C ASP A 262 20.67 24.21 -7.99
N ARG A 263 21.79 23.76 -7.41
CA ARG A 263 21.93 23.60 -5.95
C ARG A 263 22.09 24.94 -5.24
N ASP A 264 22.74 25.90 -5.91
CA ASP A 264 23.03 27.22 -5.35
C ASP A 264 21.74 28.04 -5.27
N LYS A 265 20.94 28.01 -6.34
CA LYS A 265 19.65 28.72 -6.41
C LYS A 265 18.49 27.93 -5.78
N LYS A 266 18.72 26.66 -5.46
CA LYS A 266 17.68 25.70 -5.05
C LYS A 266 16.54 25.64 -6.07
N GLU A 267 16.88 25.48 -7.34
CA GLU A 267 15.92 25.38 -8.44
C GLU A 267 16.00 24.00 -9.10
N PHE A 268 14.90 23.51 -9.65
CA PHE A 268 14.89 22.25 -10.39
C PHE A 268 13.83 22.21 -11.49
N ASP A 269 13.98 21.27 -12.42
CA ASP A 269 12.94 20.91 -13.37
C ASP A 269 13.11 19.46 -13.82
N PHE A 270 12.10 18.88 -14.46
CA PHE A 270 12.18 17.56 -15.08
C PHE A 270 11.26 17.44 -16.30
N SER A 271 11.68 16.63 -17.27
CA SER A 271 10.92 16.38 -18.49
C SER A 271 10.02 15.16 -18.37
N LYS A 272 8.75 15.30 -18.72
CA LYS A 272 7.80 14.19 -18.86
C LYS A 272 7.77 13.60 -20.28
N ASN A 273 8.64 14.07 -21.19
CA ASN A 273 8.64 13.65 -22.59
C ASN A 273 8.90 12.15 -22.77
N ILE A 274 9.65 11.53 -21.85
CA ILE A 274 9.92 10.10 -21.83
C ILE A 274 10.02 9.60 -20.38
N ASP A 275 9.44 8.43 -20.10
CA ASP A 275 9.72 7.64 -18.90
C ASP A 275 10.93 6.75 -19.19
N LEU A 276 11.99 6.90 -18.39
CA LEU A 276 13.24 6.18 -18.54
C LEU A 276 13.20 4.78 -17.93
N THR A 277 12.14 4.44 -17.19
CA THR A 277 11.92 3.11 -16.63
C THR A 277 11.86 2.09 -17.75
N TYR A 278 12.91 1.27 -17.86
CA TYR A 278 12.94 0.15 -18.79
C TYR A 278 12.23 -1.05 -18.17
N ARG A 279 11.21 -1.54 -18.87
CA ARG A 279 10.43 -2.73 -18.50
C ARG A 279 10.74 -3.85 -19.49
N GLU A 280 10.79 -5.09 -19.02
CA GLU A 280 10.98 -6.26 -19.89
C GLU A 280 9.87 -6.36 -20.94
N SER A 281 8.64 -6.03 -20.56
CA SER A 281 7.50 -6.00 -21.49
C SER A 281 7.58 -4.93 -22.57
N ASP A 282 8.46 -3.92 -22.45
CA ASP A 282 8.67 -2.92 -23.50
C ASP A 282 9.17 -3.56 -24.81
N GLN A 283 9.81 -4.74 -24.72
CA GLN A 283 10.26 -5.51 -25.89
C GLN A 283 9.11 -6.09 -26.73
N HIS A 284 7.94 -6.26 -26.12
CA HIS A 284 6.75 -6.82 -26.76
C HIS A 284 5.77 -5.73 -27.25
N GLU A 285 6.12 -4.45 -27.11
CA GLU A 285 5.32 -3.36 -27.67
C GLU A 285 5.34 -3.33 -29.19
N SER A 286 4.36 -2.67 -29.80
CA SER A 286 4.32 -2.48 -31.25
C SER A 286 5.57 -1.72 -31.74
N GLU A 287 6.03 -2.04 -32.95
CA GLU A 287 7.21 -1.42 -33.53
C GLU A 287 7.08 0.11 -33.61
N GLU A 288 5.87 0.61 -33.90
CA GLU A 288 5.57 2.04 -33.94
C GLU A 288 5.76 2.71 -32.58
N LYS A 289 5.23 2.12 -31.50
CA LYS A 289 5.38 2.66 -30.14
C LYS A 289 6.84 2.64 -29.70
N ARG A 290 7.56 1.55 -30.00
CA ARG A 290 9.00 1.43 -29.75
C ARG A 290 9.80 2.51 -30.48
N LYS A 291 9.55 2.73 -31.78
CA LYS A 291 10.19 3.80 -32.57
C LYS A 291 9.93 5.19 -31.97
N LYS A 292 8.68 5.47 -31.57
CA LYS A 292 8.31 6.73 -30.92
C LYS A 292 9.05 6.93 -29.59
N ASN A 293 9.14 5.90 -28.75
CA ASN A 293 9.87 5.95 -27.48
C ASN A 293 11.37 6.14 -27.68
N ILE A 294 11.97 5.47 -28.68
CA ILE A 294 13.38 5.66 -29.05
C ILE A 294 13.63 7.11 -29.47
N GLN A 295 12.82 7.66 -30.37
CA GLN A 295 12.94 9.05 -30.82
C GLN A 295 12.78 10.04 -29.64
N ALA A 296 11.77 9.84 -28.78
CA ALA A 296 11.56 10.69 -27.62
C ALA A 296 12.75 10.62 -26.64
N ARG A 297 13.33 9.43 -26.43
CA ARG A 297 14.54 9.25 -25.63
C ARG A 297 15.73 9.96 -26.26
N GLU A 298 16.02 9.74 -27.53
CA GLU A 298 17.15 10.36 -28.25
C GLU A 298 17.10 11.89 -28.20
N ILE A 299 15.93 12.47 -28.48
CA ILE A 299 15.74 13.92 -28.47
C ILE A 299 15.86 14.49 -27.05
N SER A 300 15.27 13.82 -26.04
CA SER A 300 15.36 14.28 -24.65
C SER A 300 16.78 14.16 -24.11
N GLN A 301 17.45 13.06 -24.44
CA GLN A 301 18.82 12.79 -24.03
C GLN A 301 19.76 13.81 -24.65
N ASP A 302 19.66 14.09 -25.96
CA ASP A 302 20.45 15.12 -26.62
C ASP A 302 20.31 16.47 -25.92
N TYR A 303 19.09 16.93 -25.63
CA TYR A 303 18.90 18.19 -24.91
C TYR A 303 19.53 18.14 -23.51
N TRP A 304 19.26 17.08 -22.75
CA TRP A 304 19.73 16.91 -21.38
C TRP A 304 21.26 16.84 -21.27
N THR A 305 21.93 16.13 -22.17
CA THR A 305 23.39 16.00 -22.16
C THR A 305 24.12 17.31 -22.46
N HIS A 306 23.43 18.30 -23.07
CA HIS A 306 23.97 19.64 -23.37
C HIS A 306 23.68 20.69 -22.27
N LEU A 307 23.01 20.30 -21.18
CA LEU A 307 22.97 21.09 -19.95
C LEU A 307 24.33 20.96 -19.22
N PRO A 308 24.71 21.90 -18.34
CA PRO A 308 25.92 21.74 -17.52
C PRO A 308 25.87 20.43 -16.74
N ARG A 309 26.94 19.62 -16.77
CA ARG A 309 26.93 18.27 -16.18
C ARG A 309 26.62 18.28 -14.69
N LYS A 310 27.10 19.28 -13.95
CA LYS A 310 26.81 19.41 -12.51
C LYS A 310 25.31 19.56 -12.20
N ASN A 311 24.52 19.99 -13.18
CA ASN A 311 23.07 20.17 -13.06
C ASN A 311 22.29 18.98 -13.64
N GLN A 312 22.95 18.03 -14.32
CA GLN A 312 22.32 16.86 -14.92
C GLN A 312 21.99 15.81 -13.85
N VAL A 313 20.69 15.58 -13.64
CA VAL A 313 20.18 14.61 -12.66
C VAL A 313 18.98 13.85 -13.20
N LYS A 314 18.52 12.83 -12.47
CA LYS A 314 17.29 12.09 -12.77
C LYS A 314 16.26 12.37 -11.70
N PHE A 315 15.01 12.58 -12.10
CA PHE A 315 13.87 12.65 -11.20
C PHE A 315 13.21 11.28 -11.13
N VAL A 316 13.17 10.72 -9.92
CA VAL A 316 12.71 9.34 -9.66
C VAL A 316 11.47 9.39 -8.80
N VAL A 317 10.48 8.58 -9.17
CA VAL A 317 9.26 8.35 -8.38
C VAL A 317 9.20 6.88 -8.02
N GLU A 318 9.16 6.58 -6.73
CA GLU A 318 9.02 5.22 -6.19
C GLU A 318 7.67 5.07 -5.49
N GLY A 319 7.01 3.92 -5.67
CA GLY A 319 5.80 3.55 -4.95
C GLY A 319 6.09 2.46 -3.92
N LEU A 320 5.28 2.40 -2.86
CA LEU A 320 5.36 1.35 -1.83
C LEU A 320 4.13 0.46 -1.85
N ILE A 321 4.35 -0.84 -2.01
CA ILE A 321 3.31 -1.87 -1.89
C ILE A 321 3.37 -2.47 -0.48
N PRO A 322 2.34 -2.30 0.36
CA PRO A 322 2.33 -2.83 1.72
C PRO A 322 2.40 -4.36 1.72
N TYR A 323 3.16 -4.93 2.66
CA TYR A 323 3.23 -6.38 2.79
C TYR A 323 1.91 -7.04 3.19
N GLU A 324 1.07 -6.31 3.93
CA GLU A 324 -0.26 -6.77 4.35
C GLU A 324 -1.25 -6.91 3.19
N ASP A 325 -1.02 -6.18 2.09
CA ASP A 325 -1.89 -6.20 0.92
C ASP A 325 -1.45 -7.25 -0.11
N ILE A 326 -0.24 -7.80 0.02
CA ILE A 326 0.27 -8.86 -0.85
C ILE A 326 -0.34 -10.19 -0.45
N LEU A 327 -1.29 -10.69 -1.23
CA LEU A 327 -2.03 -11.92 -0.93
C LEU A 327 -1.28 -13.18 -1.35
N VAL A 328 -0.66 -13.15 -2.53
CA VAL A 328 0.06 -14.29 -3.12
C VAL A 328 1.29 -13.77 -3.84
N ILE A 329 2.39 -14.51 -3.72
CA ILE A 329 3.62 -14.28 -4.48
C ILE A 329 3.90 -15.56 -5.27
N ASP A 330 3.78 -15.47 -6.59
CA ASP A 330 4.28 -16.47 -7.53
C ASP A 330 5.71 -16.09 -7.92
N ARG A 331 6.64 -17.01 -7.70
CA ARG A 331 8.07 -16.76 -7.94
C ARG A 331 8.41 -16.85 -9.42
N GLU A 332 7.77 -17.76 -10.15
CA GLU A 332 8.18 -18.13 -11.50
C GLU A 332 7.46 -17.28 -12.56
N GLY A 333 6.24 -16.83 -12.25
CA GLY A 333 5.40 -16.11 -13.19
C GLY A 333 4.80 -17.07 -14.22
N ASP A 334 4.76 -16.67 -15.49
CA ASP A 334 4.12 -17.46 -16.53
C ASP A 334 4.80 -17.31 -17.91
N PRO A 335 4.29 -17.96 -18.99
CA PRO A 335 4.89 -17.86 -20.31
C PRO A 335 4.92 -16.45 -20.93
N TRP A 336 4.04 -15.54 -20.51
CA TRP A 336 3.96 -14.16 -21.00
C TRP A 336 4.91 -13.24 -20.22
N TYR A 337 5.01 -13.42 -18.90
CA TYR A 337 5.86 -12.65 -18.01
C TYR A 337 6.62 -13.62 -17.10
N LYS A 338 7.86 -13.94 -17.50
CA LYS A 338 8.74 -14.95 -16.87
C LYS A 338 9.51 -14.40 -15.67
N PHE A 339 8.82 -13.63 -14.85
CA PHE A 339 9.34 -13.02 -13.64
C PHE A 339 8.22 -12.99 -12.59
N PRO A 340 8.54 -12.77 -11.29
CA PRO A 340 7.57 -12.97 -10.22
C PRO A 340 6.26 -12.19 -10.39
N HIS A 341 5.12 -12.85 -10.12
CA HIS A 341 3.82 -12.19 -10.04
C HIS A 341 3.45 -11.97 -8.57
N ILE A 342 3.05 -10.74 -8.25
CA ILE A 342 2.63 -10.32 -6.92
C ILE A 342 1.16 -9.96 -7.00
N PHE A 343 0.31 -10.78 -6.37
CA PHE A 343 -1.13 -10.54 -6.28
C PHE A 343 -1.39 -9.67 -5.05
N VAL A 344 -2.00 -8.51 -5.26
CA VAL A 344 -2.20 -7.49 -4.26
C VAL A 344 -3.68 -7.10 -4.19
N ASP A 345 -4.17 -6.81 -2.99
CA ASP A 345 -5.45 -6.14 -2.84
C ASP A 345 -5.32 -4.64 -3.16
N PHE A 346 -5.90 -4.22 -4.28
CA PHE A 346 -5.88 -2.82 -4.70
C PHE A 346 -6.86 -1.96 -3.89
N LYS A 347 -7.71 -2.57 -3.05
CA LYS A 347 -8.73 -1.88 -2.23
C LYS A 347 -9.64 -0.97 -3.07
N GLY A 348 -9.91 -1.37 -4.32
CA GLY A 348 -10.71 -0.62 -5.28
C GLY A 348 -10.02 0.62 -5.87
N GLN A 349 -8.70 0.79 -5.69
CA GLN A 349 -7.91 1.86 -6.30
C GLN A 349 -7.30 1.42 -7.64
N PRO A 350 -6.89 2.37 -8.51
CA PRO A 350 -6.20 2.04 -9.76
C PRO A 350 -4.80 1.42 -9.59
N HIS A 351 -4.23 1.48 -8.39
CA HIS A 351 -2.90 0.97 -8.07
C HIS A 351 -2.83 0.55 -6.59
N PRO A 352 -1.89 -0.33 -6.20
CA PRO A 352 -1.75 -0.80 -4.82
C PRO A 352 -0.85 0.08 -3.94
N PHE A 353 -0.33 1.20 -4.45
CA PHE A 353 0.62 2.03 -3.69
C PHE A 353 -0.06 2.83 -2.59
N ILE A 354 0.47 2.75 -1.36
CA ILE A 354 0.02 3.58 -0.23
C ILE A 354 0.67 4.97 -0.20
N GLY A 355 1.73 5.17 -0.98
CA GLY A 355 2.44 6.43 -1.04
C GLY A 355 3.48 6.43 -2.16
N PHE A 356 3.95 7.63 -2.49
CA PHE A 356 5.01 7.85 -3.47
C PHE A 356 6.11 8.74 -2.89
N TRP A 357 7.36 8.35 -3.08
CA TRP A 357 8.52 9.18 -2.79
C TRP A 357 9.06 9.76 -4.10
N LYS A 358 9.41 11.04 -4.05
CA LYS A 358 9.99 11.77 -5.16
C LYS A 358 11.38 12.19 -4.75
N GLU A 359 12.35 11.88 -5.57
CA GLU A 359 13.74 12.22 -5.28
C GLU A 359 14.51 12.56 -6.55
N ILE A 360 15.58 13.32 -6.36
CA ILE A 360 16.55 13.60 -7.40
C ILE A 360 17.80 12.76 -7.16
N ARG A 361 18.24 12.06 -8.20
CA ARG A 361 19.43 11.23 -8.21
C ARG A 361 20.49 11.81 -9.14
N SER A 362 21.70 11.97 -8.62
CA SER A 362 22.88 12.38 -9.40
C SER A 362 23.84 11.20 -9.55
N GLY A 363 24.19 10.85 -10.79
CA GLY A 363 25.06 9.70 -11.10
C GLY A 363 24.30 8.37 -11.26
N ASP A 364 24.92 7.41 -11.94
CA ASP A 364 24.26 6.14 -12.33
C ASP A 364 24.55 4.95 -11.41
N TYR A 365 25.77 4.80 -10.88
CA TYR A 365 26.19 3.61 -10.11
C TYR A 365 26.04 3.74 -8.59
N HIS A 366 26.30 4.93 -8.03
CA HIS A 366 26.08 5.27 -6.64
C HIS A 366 25.43 6.65 -6.57
N PRO A 367 24.11 6.72 -6.80
CA PRO A 367 23.45 8.00 -6.92
C PRO A 367 23.52 8.75 -5.60
N THR A 368 23.94 10.02 -5.65
CA THR A 368 23.65 10.93 -4.54
C THR A 368 22.16 11.21 -4.56
N ILE A 369 21.48 10.88 -3.47
CA ILE A 369 20.04 11.03 -3.32
C ILE A 369 19.76 12.32 -2.57
N TYR A 370 18.91 13.17 -3.15
CA TYR A 370 18.40 14.38 -2.52
C TYR A 370 16.93 14.15 -2.15
N PRO A 371 16.63 13.74 -0.90
CA PRO A 371 15.27 13.43 -0.49
C PRO A 371 14.40 14.68 -0.41
N ASP A 372 13.14 14.52 -0.79
CA ASP A 372 11.99 15.44 -0.58
C ASP A 372 12.05 16.84 -1.19
N MET A 373 13.16 17.23 -1.86
CA MET A 373 13.28 18.51 -2.59
C MET A 373 12.82 19.73 -1.78
N GLN A 374 12.89 19.65 -0.45
CA GLN A 374 12.27 20.64 0.43
C GLN A 374 13.01 21.97 0.27
N GLY A 375 12.26 23.03 -0.01
CA GLY A 375 12.82 24.36 -0.27
C GLY A 375 13.38 24.56 -1.68
N TYR A 376 13.27 23.57 -2.57
CA TYR A 376 13.57 23.77 -3.99
C TYR A 376 12.34 24.28 -4.74
N LYS A 377 12.56 25.25 -5.64
CA LYS A 377 11.53 25.82 -6.51
C LYS A 377 11.60 25.16 -7.89
N ARG A 378 10.46 24.73 -8.41
CA ARG A 378 10.38 24.26 -9.79
C ARG A 378 10.43 25.45 -10.76
N ILE A 379 11.33 25.39 -11.73
CA ILE A 379 11.45 26.32 -12.86
C ILE A 379 11.18 25.59 -14.18
N LYS A 380 11.18 26.31 -15.32
CA LYS A 380 11.00 25.73 -16.66
C LYS A 380 12.33 25.73 -17.41
N ILE A 381 13.02 24.60 -17.39
CA ILE A 381 14.28 24.36 -18.12
C ILE A 381 14.02 23.47 -19.34
N PHE A 382 13.13 22.49 -19.21
CA PHE A 382 12.78 21.62 -20.32
C PHE A 382 11.69 22.26 -21.18
N PRO A 383 11.85 22.26 -22.52
CA PRO A 383 10.84 22.80 -23.41
C PRO A 383 9.64 21.84 -23.51
N GLU A 384 8.47 22.38 -23.90
CA GLU A 384 7.29 21.56 -24.19
C GLU A 384 7.46 20.74 -25.47
N THR A 385 8.14 21.32 -26.46
CA THR A 385 8.54 20.63 -27.70
C THR A 385 10.05 20.69 -27.81
N PHE A 386 10.69 19.53 -27.82
CA PHE A 386 12.14 19.45 -27.88
C PHE A 386 12.66 19.76 -29.29
N PRO A 387 13.78 20.48 -29.41
CA PRO A 387 14.43 20.68 -30.70
C PRO A 387 14.99 19.36 -31.23
N LYS A 388 15.00 19.18 -32.55
CA LYS A 388 15.71 18.06 -33.16
C LYS A 388 17.21 18.16 -32.84
N PRO A 389 17.89 17.03 -32.54
CA PRO A 389 19.33 16.98 -32.36
C PRO A 389 20.05 17.60 -33.55
N LYS A 390 21.07 18.41 -33.26
CA LYS A 390 21.92 19.04 -34.28
C LYS A 390 23.38 18.76 -33.97
N LYS A 391 24.15 18.47 -35.00
CA LYS A 391 25.61 18.42 -34.92
C LYS A 391 26.17 19.81 -35.20
N GLY A 392 27.18 20.21 -34.44
CA GLY A 392 28.00 21.38 -34.74
C GLY A 392 29.02 21.08 -35.83
N LYS A 393 30.09 21.86 -35.86
CA LYS A 393 31.18 21.67 -36.81
C LYS A 393 32.02 20.46 -36.42
N ILE A 394 32.36 19.62 -37.42
CA ILE A 394 33.21 18.45 -37.23
C ILE A 394 34.64 18.79 -37.65
N TYR A 395 35.57 18.79 -36.70
CA TYR A 395 36.98 19.05 -36.91
C TYR A 395 37.74 17.73 -37.06
N ARG A 396 37.89 17.26 -38.31
CA ARG A 396 38.66 16.05 -38.64
C ARG A 396 40.16 16.32 -38.79
N ASN A 397 40.52 17.54 -39.18
CA ASN A 397 41.89 17.97 -39.45
C ASN A 397 42.55 18.66 -38.24
N LYS A 398 41.79 18.89 -37.17
CA LYS A 398 42.32 19.36 -35.88
C LYS A 398 42.11 18.25 -34.86
N LYS A 399 43.07 18.10 -33.95
CA LYS A 399 43.06 17.07 -32.92
C LYS A 399 43.25 17.70 -31.55
N ILE A 400 42.61 17.13 -30.52
CA ILE A 400 42.98 17.40 -29.14
C ILE A 400 44.35 16.77 -28.87
N GLU A 401 45.30 17.61 -28.50
CA GLU A 401 46.65 17.16 -28.14
C GLU A 401 46.67 16.76 -26.68
N TRP A 402 46.60 15.46 -26.43
CA TRP A 402 46.77 14.87 -25.10
C TRP A 402 48.07 14.06 -25.04
N PRO A 403 48.72 13.98 -23.86
CA PRO A 403 49.81 13.06 -23.64
C PRO A 403 49.35 11.60 -23.85
N PRO A 404 50.24 10.67 -24.25
CA PRO A 404 49.89 9.28 -24.53
C PRO A 404 49.13 8.58 -23.40
N GLU A 405 49.44 8.93 -22.14
CA GLU A 405 48.78 8.39 -20.94
C GLU A 405 47.27 8.73 -20.90
N LEU A 406 46.90 9.97 -21.25
CA LEU A 406 45.51 10.40 -21.30
C LEU A 406 44.79 9.83 -22.53
N GLU A 407 45.46 9.70 -23.67
CA GLU A 407 44.89 9.00 -24.82
C GLU A 407 44.56 7.54 -24.50
N GLN A 408 45.48 6.83 -23.83
CA GLN A 408 45.26 5.45 -23.44
C GLN A 408 44.13 5.33 -22.41
N THR A 409 44.06 6.25 -21.45
CA THR A 409 42.97 6.35 -20.47
C THR A 409 41.62 6.60 -21.15
N PHE A 410 41.58 7.47 -22.17
CA PHE A 410 40.38 7.73 -22.95
C PHE A 410 39.95 6.52 -23.79
N LYS A 411 40.92 5.77 -24.35
CA LYS A 411 40.67 4.52 -25.08
C LYS A 411 40.07 3.44 -24.19
N SER A 412 40.67 3.21 -23.03
CA SER A 412 40.28 2.14 -22.09
C SER A 412 38.91 2.35 -21.45
N GLY A 413 38.27 3.50 -21.69
CA GLY A 413 36.92 3.80 -21.20
C GLY A 413 36.90 4.45 -19.82
N ASN A 414 38.07 4.82 -19.27
CA ASN A 414 38.13 5.60 -18.05
C ASN A 414 37.54 7.00 -18.29
N HIS A 415 36.82 7.52 -17.29
CA HIS A 415 35.96 8.70 -17.39
C HIS A 415 36.73 10.03 -17.44
N ILE A 416 37.48 10.28 -18.51
CA ILE A 416 37.84 11.65 -18.89
C ILE A 416 36.60 12.27 -19.51
N THR A 417 36.15 13.37 -18.91
CA THR A 417 34.86 13.96 -19.24
C THR A 417 34.92 15.46 -19.53
N ASN A 418 36.09 16.07 -19.30
CA ASN A 418 36.38 17.49 -19.46
C ASN A 418 37.71 17.70 -20.17
N LEU A 419 37.76 18.70 -21.04
CA LEU A 419 38.97 19.25 -21.65
C LEU A 419 39.27 20.60 -21.00
N TYR A 420 40.51 20.78 -20.58
CA TYR A 420 41.00 21.96 -19.88
C TYR A 420 41.89 22.80 -20.80
N ASP A 421 41.69 24.12 -20.82
CA ASP A 421 42.47 25.04 -21.65
C ASP A 421 42.81 26.32 -20.86
N ILE A 422 44.07 26.75 -20.98
CA ILE A 422 44.55 28.04 -20.51
C ILE A 422 45.33 28.66 -21.67
N GLY A 423 44.86 29.82 -22.16
CA GLY A 423 45.45 30.51 -23.30
C GLY A 423 44.69 30.38 -24.63
N GLY A 424 43.50 29.78 -24.61
CA GLY A 424 42.54 29.86 -25.72
C GLY A 424 42.89 28.97 -26.92
N LYS A 425 43.69 27.91 -26.73
CA LYS A 425 44.07 26.96 -27.79
C LYS A 425 42.83 26.37 -28.48
N TYR A 426 41.76 26.14 -27.72
CA TYR A 426 40.55 25.49 -28.18
C TYR A 426 39.35 26.45 -28.32
N ASP A 427 39.57 27.78 -28.30
CA ASP A 427 38.47 28.77 -28.31
C ASP A 427 37.55 28.71 -29.52
N PHE A 428 38.04 28.13 -30.61
CA PHE A 428 37.24 27.89 -31.81
C PHE A 428 36.15 26.82 -31.60
N LEU A 429 36.23 25.99 -30.56
CA LEU A 429 35.25 24.97 -30.22
C LEU A 429 34.02 25.59 -29.55
N LYS A 430 32.84 25.23 -30.06
CA LYS A 430 31.54 25.62 -29.52
C LYS A 430 30.79 24.38 -29.01
N PRO A 431 29.79 24.54 -28.13
CA PRO A 431 28.87 23.45 -27.82
C PRO A 431 28.29 22.84 -29.12
N ARG A 432 28.17 21.51 -29.14
CA ARG A 432 27.85 20.63 -30.27
C ARG A 432 28.95 20.40 -31.30
N ASP A 433 30.07 21.12 -31.24
CA ASP A 433 31.20 20.83 -32.12
C ASP A 433 31.83 19.47 -31.76
N ILE A 434 32.32 18.78 -32.78
CA ILE A 434 32.96 17.46 -32.65
C ILE A 434 34.41 17.59 -33.08
N ILE A 435 35.35 17.15 -32.25
CA ILE A 435 36.79 17.21 -32.55
C ILE A 435 37.46 15.85 -32.39
N LEU A 436 38.40 15.56 -33.28
CA LEU A 436 39.19 14.33 -33.25
C LEU A 436 40.05 14.29 -31.99
N VAL A 437 40.11 13.12 -31.34
CA VAL A 437 41.09 12.87 -30.26
C VAL A 437 42.12 11.86 -30.74
N ILE A 438 41.66 10.73 -31.29
CA ILE A 438 42.53 9.63 -31.67
C ILE A 438 42.12 9.18 -33.06
N LYS A 439 43.07 9.25 -33.99
CA LYS A 439 42.90 8.69 -35.33
C LYS A 439 43.20 7.19 -35.25
N GLY A 440 42.20 6.38 -35.56
CA GLY A 440 42.39 4.95 -35.73
C GLY A 440 43.12 4.63 -37.03
N ASP A 441 43.78 3.49 -37.05
CA ASP A 441 44.26 2.82 -38.28
C ASP A 441 43.24 1.78 -38.75
N ASP A 442 43.58 0.97 -39.75
CA ASP A 442 42.69 -0.07 -40.32
C ASP A 442 42.21 -1.12 -39.29
N ARG A 443 42.84 -1.18 -38.10
CA ARG A 443 42.54 -2.15 -37.03
C ARG A 443 42.01 -1.50 -35.75
N SER A 444 41.89 -0.18 -35.69
CA SER A 444 41.50 0.54 -34.47
C SER A 444 40.46 1.63 -34.73
N ASP A 445 39.57 1.82 -33.75
CA ASP A 445 38.53 2.83 -33.87
C ASP A 445 39.09 4.25 -33.85
N THR A 446 38.50 5.12 -34.67
CA THR A 446 38.69 6.56 -34.57
C THR A 446 37.78 7.12 -33.49
N TYR A 447 38.35 7.91 -32.58
CA TYR A 447 37.64 8.49 -31.45
C TYR A 447 37.56 10.02 -31.55
N TYR A 448 36.37 10.54 -31.28
CA TYR A 448 36.05 11.95 -31.22
C TYR A 448 35.47 12.29 -29.86
N VAL A 449 35.40 13.59 -29.57
CA VAL A 449 34.57 14.14 -28.49
C VAL A 449 33.61 15.16 -29.06
N GLU A 450 32.38 15.18 -28.56
CA GLU A 450 31.38 16.20 -28.82
C GLU A 450 31.30 17.12 -27.61
N ILE A 451 31.55 18.41 -27.81
CA ILE A 451 31.50 19.40 -26.73
C ILE A 451 30.05 19.59 -26.31
N THR A 452 29.71 19.26 -25.07
CA THR A 452 28.35 19.42 -24.55
C THR A 452 28.14 20.79 -23.92
N HIS A 453 29.16 21.30 -23.22
CA HIS A 453 29.09 22.58 -22.52
C HIS A 453 30.47 23.26 -22.50
N LYS A 454 30.49 24.60 -22.51
CA LYS A 454 31.71 25.42 -22.42
C LYS A 454 31.47 26.50 -21.36
N PHE A 455 32.38 26.63 -20.40
CA PHE A 455 32.36 27.72 -19.42
C PHE A 455 33.77 28.08 -18.96
N GLU A 456 33.89 29.24 -18.31
CA GLU A 456 35.15 29.76 -17.78
C GLU A 456 35.04 29.97 -16.28
N THR A 457 36.13 29.71 -15.56
CA THR A 457 36.27 29.93 -14.12
C THR A 457 37.74 30.14 -13.78
N ASP A 458 38.07 30.43 -12.54
CA ASP A 458 39.46 30.33 -12.06
C ASP A 458 39.76 28.93 -11.49
N VAL A 459 41.03 28.54 -11.55
CA VAL A 459 41.51 27.21 -11.13
C VAL A 459 41.11 26.92 -9.68
N LYS A 460 41.29 27.89 -8.78
CA LYS A 460 40.96 27.74 -7.36
C LYS A 460 39.48 27.45 -7.13
N SER A 461 38.60 28.21 -7.76
CA SER A 461 37.14 28.02 -7.65
C SER A 461 36.71 26.66 -8.18
N TYR A 462 37.29 26.20 -9.29
CA TYR A 462 36.97 24.89 -9.86
C TYR A 462 37.41 23.72 -8.96
N LEU A 463 38.63 23.78 -8.43
CA LEU A 463 39.17 22.75 -7.52
C LEU A 463 38.41 22.70 -6.19
N ALA A 464 37.94 23.86 -5.69
CA ALA A 464 37.11 23.91 -4.49
C ALA A 464 35.75 23.20 -4.68
N GLU A 465 35.15 23.29 -5.87
CA GLU A 465 33.86 22.66 -6.19
C GLU A 465 33.99 21.14 -6.45
N HIS A 466 35.13 20.68 -6.99
CA HIS A 466 35.28 19.29 -7.48
C HIS A 466 36.26 18.41 -6.69
N GLY A 467 36.94 18.98 -5.69
CA GLY A 467 37.89 18.28 -4.83
C GLY A 467 39.32 18.23 -5.42
N PRO A 468 40.37 18.42 -4.60
CA PRO A 468 41.69 18.74 -5.10
C PRO A 468 42.49 17.56 -5.70
N SER A 469 42.45 16.33 -5.15
CA SER A 469 43.54 15.38 -5.47
C SER A 469 43.50 14.76 -6.88
N PHE A 470 42.32 14.39 -7.40
CA PHE A 470 42.20 13.75 -8.71
C PHE A 470 42.08 14.78 -9.85
N MET A 471 41.39 15.89 -9.61
CA MET A 471 41.17 16.92 -10.61
C MET A 471 42.43 17.76 -10.87
N ASP A 472 43.23 18.06 -9.85
CA ASP A 472 44.49 18.81 -10.00
C ASP A 472 45.42 18.07 -10.97
N ARG A 473 45.65 16.76 -10.75
CA ARG A 473 46.44 15.93 -11.66
C ARG A 473 45.89 15.88 -13.08
N ALA A 474 44.56 15.82 -13.26
CA ALA A 474 43.95 15.78 -14.59
C ALA A 474 44.14 17.10 -15.36
N ILE A 475 44.05 18.23 -14.67
CA ILE A 475 44.33 19.56 -15.24
C ILE A 475 45.81 19.66 -15.58
N GLU A 476 46.71 19.31 -14.64
CA GLU A 476 48.17 19.35 -14.83
C GLU A 476 48.62 18.51 -16.03
N LEU A 477 48.09 17.29 -16.17
CA LEU A 477 48.41 16.40 -17.30
C LEU A 477 47.95 16.97 -18.65
N GLN A 478 46.80 17.63 -18.72
CA GLN A 478 46.30 18.23 -19.96
C GLN A 478 47.04 19.52 -20.31
N LEU A 479 47.42 20.32 -19.32
CA LEU A 479 48.15 21.58 -19.51
C LEU A 479 49.67 21.39 -19.65
N GLY A 480 50.20 20.24 -19.22
CA GLY A 480 51.64 19.96 -19.19
C GLY A 480 52.42 20.73 -18.10
N ARG A 481 51.72 21.37 -17.17
CA ARG A 481 52.29 22.15 -16.06
C ARG A 481 51.28 22.31 -14.93
N LYS A 482 51.77 22.74 -13.77
CA LYS A 482 50.93 23.20 -12.68
C LYS A 482 50.31 24.58 -12.99
N PRO A 483 48.97 24.72 -13.01
CA PRO A 483 48.33 26.02 -13.16
C PRO A 483 48.37 26.83 -11.85
N GLN A 484 48.38 28.16 -11.94
CA GLN A 484 48.22 29.03 -10.76
C GLN A 484 46.72 29.19 -10.40
N ASP A 485 46.44 29.32 -9.10
CA ASP A 485 45.09 29.44 -8.53
C ASP A 485 44.18 30.47 -9.23
N ASN A 486 44.74 31.60 -9.63
CA ASN A 486 44.02 32.73 -10.22
C ASN A 486 43.99 32.72 -11.75
N GLU A 487 44.62 31.74 -12.41
CA GLU A 487 44.56 31.62 -13.87
C GLU A 487 43.13 31.32 -14.33
N LYS A 488 42.75 31.93 -15.45
CA LYS A 488 41.47 31.63 -16.11
C LYS A 488 41.56 30.30 -16.82
N LEU A 489 40.67 29.40 -16.42
CA LEU A 489 40.53 28.05 -16.95
C LEU A 489 39.24 27.98 -17.76
N THR A 490 39.38 27.65 -19.05
CA THR A 490 38.26 27.34 -19.92
C THR A 490 38.04 25.83 -19.90
N ILE A 491 36.81 25.43 -19.58
CA ILE A 491 36.42 24.02 -19.41
C ILE A 491 35.43 23.67 -20.50
N TYR A 492 35.74 22.61 -21.23
CA TYR A 492 34.87 22.01 -22.23
C TYR A 492 34.41 20.65 -21.71
N GLU A 493 33.16 20.57 -21.26
CA GLU A 493 32.52 19.29 -20.98
C GLU A 493 32.24 18.59 -22.30
N PHE A 494 32.43 17.28 -22.35
CA PHE A 494 32.17 16.52 -23.58
C PHE A 494 31.62 15.12 -23.36
N THR A 495 31.12 14.52 -24.44
CA THR A 495 30.83 13.09 -24.53
C THR A 495 31.69 12.43 -25.59
N LYS A 496 32.11 11.18 -25.33
CA LYS A 496 32.89 10.37 -26.29
C LYS A 496 32.00 9.96 -27.46
N LYS A 497 32.54 10.06 -28.69
CA LYS A 497 31.90 9.59 -29.91
C LYS A 497 32.86 8.69 -30.70
N TYR A 498 32.31 7.66 -31.32
CA TYR A 498 33.03 6.78 -32.23
C TYR A 498 32.89 7.29 -33.68
N GLY A 499 33.88 7.01 -34.54
CA GLY A 499 33.85 7.45 -35.94
C GLY A 499 32.54 7.13 -36.65
N PHE A 500 32.03 5.91 -36.50
CA PHE A 500 30.76 5.49 -37.11
C PHE A 500 29.53 6.30 -36.63
N GLN A 501 29.59 6.96 -35.46
CA GLN A 501 28.54 7.85 -34.97
C GLN A 501 28.65 9.26 -35.56
N VAL A 502 29.87 9.68 -35.90
CA VAL A 502 30.15 10.98 -36.49
C VAL A 502 29.79 10.99 -37.97
N ASP A 503 30.00 9.86 -38.66
CA ASP A 503 29.81 9.71 -40.11
C ASP A 503 28.35 9.47 -40.54
N LYS A 504 27.46 9.09 -39.62
CA LYS A 504 25.99 9.06 -39.82
C LYS A 504 25.40 10.46 -39.76
#